data_AF-A0A0P0M757-F1
#
_entry.id   AF-A0A0P0M757-F1
#
_cell.length_a   1.000
_cell.length_b   1.000
_cell.length_c   1.000
_cell.angle_alpha   90.00
_cell.angle_beta   90.00
_cell.angle_gamma   90.00
#
_symmetry.space_group_name_H-M   'P 1'
#
loop_
_entity.id
_entity.type
_entity.pdbx_description
1 polymer ?
#
loop_
_entity_poly.entity_id
_entity_poly.type
_entity_poly.pdbx_seq_one_letter_code
_entity_poly.pdbx_strand_id
1 'polypeptide(L)'
;MKNIHPIDRWCRLALAIVLAQGGYFWLTGAWQWAAYVGAVVLVVTAGVQFCPLYRLLRVGTAQLAGGKVSPIWRWLGWLALVALFVGGSYGSAFLSRKLFLEEFNAMNHFYKQTLFLTGKNERDSAVENWKKMVSGYAVFQRKYSAYQPYALRGDRQLVSDLQQVAVIMGAVEPLVRDGDLHQAHLDLEKIRPVFQDIFKRNGFSMLAVALVDFHDAMELILDAANAKDAEKVKQLHPMLSDKFKPVELEANDAEIQAIRKNLDGLLALAQAGNLGAMPAQADQLKSSFVKVYLKRG
;
A
#
# COMPACT_ATOMS: atom_id res chain seq x y z
N MET A 1 -20.63 -8.00 -42.63
CA MET A 1 -20.65 -9.37 -42.05
C MET A 1 -20.32 -9.26 -40.58
N LYS A 2 -21.26 -9.57 -39.68
CA LYS A 2 -21.02 -9.58 -38.23
C LYS A 2 -20.53 -10.97 -37.83
N ASN A 3 -19.40 -11.08 -37.14
CA ASN A 3 -18.86 -12.39 -36.70
C ASN A 3 -18.76 -12.50 -35.17
N ILE A 4 -19.34 -11.55 -34.44
CA ILE A 4 -19.30 -11.43 -32.97
C ILE A 4 -20.72 -11.53 -32.39
N HIS A 5 -20.90 -12.43 -31.42
CA HIS A 5 -22.11 -12.52 -30.61
C HIS A 5 -22.19 -11.37 -29.57
N PRO A 6 -23.39 -10.90 -29.14
CA PRO A 6 -23.52 -9.87 -28.11
C PRO A 6 -22.78 -10.16 -26.79
N ILE A 7 -22.65 -11.42 -26.38
CA ILE A 7 -21.87 -11.81 -25.18
C ILE A 7 -20.37 -11.58 -25.40
N ASP A 8 -19.82 -11.99 -26.55
CA ASP A 8 -18.40 -11.75 -26.91
C ASP A 8 -18.11 -10.25 -26.95
N ARG A 9 -19.07 -9.43 -27.40
CA ARG A 9 -18.98 -7.97 -27.32
C ARG A 9 -18.79 -7.49 -25.86
N TRP A 10 -19.57 -7.99 -24.91
CA TRP A 10 -19.40 -7.60 -23.50
C TRP A 10 -18.10 -8.11 -22.90
N CYS A 11 -17.67 -9.33 -23.22
CA CYS A 11 -16.37 -9.83 -22.79
C CYS A 11 -15.21 -8.95 -23.28
N ARG A 12 -15.27 -8.51 -24.55
CA ARG A 12 -14.27 -7.57 -25.11
C ARG A 12 -14.28 -6.23 -24.40
N LEU A 13 -15.45 -5.68 -24.13
CA LEU A 13 -15.58 -4.42 -23.39
C LEU A 13 -15.09 -4.55 -21.95
N ALA A 14 -15.38 -5.67 -21.28
CA ALA A 14 -14.87 -5.95 -19.94
C ALA A 14 -13.34 -6.04 -19.94
N LEU A 15 -12.75 -6.78 -20.89
CA LEU A 15 -11.30 -6.87 -21.02
C LEU A 15 -10.67 -5.52 -21.39
N ALA A 16 -11.33 -4.71 -22.21
CA ALA A 16 -10.88 -3.35 -22.50
C ALA A 16 -10.86 -2.47 -21.25
N ILE A 17 -11.88 -2.56 -20.40
CA ILE A 17 -11.94 -1.86 -19.11
C ILE A 17 -10.78 -2.31 -18.21
N VAL A 18 -10.54 -3.61 -18.09
CA VAL A 18 -9.45 -4.15 -17.27
C VAL A 18 -8.08 -3.68 -17.79
N LEU A 19 -7.85 -3.71 -19.10
CA LEU A 19 -6.60 -3.21 -19.69
C LEU A 19 -6.45 -1.70 -19.49
N ALA A 20 -7.52 -0.92 -19.65
CA ALA A 20 -7.48 0.52 -19.42
C ALA A 20 -7.20 0.85 -17.94
N GLN A 21 -7.83 0.14 -17.00
CA GLN A 21 -7.55 0.28 -15.57
C GLN A 21 -6.14 -0.19 -15.22
N GLY A 22 -5.65 -1.29 -15.80
CA GLY A 22 -4.27 -1.75 -15.66
C GLY A 22 -3.27 -0.70 -16.14
N GLY A 23 -3.45 -0.20 -17.36
CA GLY A 23 -2.67 0.88 -17.95
C GLY A 23 -2.71 2.15 -17.10
N TYR A 24 -3.89 2.50 -16.59
CA TYR A 24 -4.05 3.71 -15.80
C TYR A 24 -3.48 3.57 -14.40
N PHE A 25 -3.79 2.52 -13.64
CA PHE A 25 -3.45 2.48 -12.22
C PHE A 25 -2.15 1.74 -11.92
N TRP A 26 -1.68 0.81 -12.76
CA TRP A 26 -0.70 -0.20 -12.35
C TRP A 26 0.55 -0.24 -13.23
N LEU A 27 0.43 0.14 -14.50
CA LEU A 27 1.50 0.05 -15.48
C LEU A 27 2.16 1.41 -15.73
N THR A 28 3.39 1.35 -16.24
CA THR A 28 4.22 2.50 -16.62
C THR A 28 5.01 2.15 -17.90
N GLY A 29 5.46 3.16 -18.64
CA GLY A 29 6.30 3.00 -19.83
C GLY A 29 5.62 2.25 -20.98
N ALA A 30 6.36 1.37 -21.65
CA ALA A 30 5.87 0.65 -22.83
C ALA A 30 4.64 -0.24 -22.54
N TRP A 31 4.60 -0.87 -21.37
CA TRP A 31 3.48 -1.75 -20.98
C TRP A 31 2.17 -0.99 -20.78
N GLN A 32 2.24 0.26 -20.28
CA GLN A 32 1.07 1.13 -20.17
C GLN A 32 0.48 1.44 -21.55
N TRP A 33 1.32 1.81 -22.51
CA TRP A 33 0.88 2.07 -23.88
C TRP A 33 0.34 0.82 -24.56
N ALA A 34 0.99 -0.34 -24.39
CA ALA A 34 0.49 -1.61 -24.91
C ALA A 34 -0.90 -1.94 -24.37
N ALA A 35 -1.15 -1.72 -23.07
CA ALA A 35 -2.46 -1.93 -22.46
C ALA A 35 -3.53 -0.99 -23.04
N TYR A 36 -3.22 0.30 -23.23
CA TYR A 36 -4.15 1.25 -23.84
C TYR A 36 -4.44 0.93 -25.31
N VAL A 37 -3.43 0.58 -26.11
CA VAL A 37 -3.62 0.14 -27.50
C VAL A 37 -4.51 -1.10 -27.56
N GLY A 38 -4.25 -2.09 -26.70
CA GLY A 38 -5.08 -3.28 -26.57
C GLY A 38 -6.53 -2.95 -26.22
N ALA A 39 -6.75 -2.05 -25.25
CA ALA A 39 -8.08 -1.59 -24.87
C ALA A 39 -8.83 -0.93 -26.05
N VAL A 40 -8.17 -0.04 -26.80
CA VAL A 40 -8.76 0.62 -27.98
C VAL A 40 -9.14 -0.40 -29.05
N VAL A 41 -8.27 -1.36 -29.37
CA VAL A 41 -8.56 -2.42 -30.36
C VAL A 41 -9.79 -3.24 -29.95
N LEU A 42 -9.91 -3.59 -28.66
CA LEU A 42 -11.05 -4.33 -28.14
C LEU A 42 -12.35 -3.52 -28.23
N VAL A 43 -12.32 -2.22 -27.92
CA VAL A 43 -13.48 -1.32 -28.06
C VAL A 43 -13.91 -1.19 -29.52
N VAL A 44 -12.95 -0.98 -30.44
CA VAL A 44 -13.23 -0.83 -31.87
C VAL A 44 -13.82 -2.12 -32.44
N THR A 45 -13.22 -3.29 -32.13
CA THR A 45 -13.74 -4.58 -32.62
C THR A 45 -15.11 -4.92 -32.02
N ALA A 46 -15.38 -4.54 -30.77
CA ALA A 46 -16.69 -4.66 -30.13
C ALA A 46 -17.75 -3.74 -30.77
N GLY A 47 -17.37 -2.52 -31.17
CA GLY A 47 -18.25 -1.54 -31.81
C GLY A 47 -18.64 -1.92 -33.24
N VAL A 48 -17.65 -2.32 -34.04
CA VAL A 48 -17.85 -2.76 -35.45
C VAL A 48 -18.49 -4.15 -35.52
N GLN A 49 -18.54 -4.89 -34.41
CA GLN A 49 -19.06 -6.27 -34.34
C GLN A 49 -18.32 -7.22 -35.28
N PHE A 50 -17.04 -6.90 -35.52
CA PHE A 50 -16.15 -7.61 -36.41
C PHE A 50 -14.76 -7.75 -35.79
N CYS A 51 -14.27 -8.98 -35.69
CA CYS A 51 -12.90 -9.27 -35.29
C CYS A 51 -12.11 -9.82 -36.49
N PRO A 52 -11.05 -9.12 -36.95
CA PRO A 52 -10.18 -9.60 -38.03
C PRO A 52 -9.50 -10.94 -37.70
N LEU A 53 -9.11 -11.16 -36.44
CA LEU A 53 -8.48 -12.40 -35.99
C LEU A 53 -9.42 -13.60 -36.12
N TYR A 54 -10.70 -13.43 -35.78
CA TYR A 54 -11.74 -14.45 -35.95
C TYR A 54 -11.93 -14.83 -37.42
N ARG A 55 -11.82 -13.84 -38.33
CA ARG A 55 -11.82 -14.12 -39.78
C ARG A 55 -10.57 -14.88 -40.22
N LEU A 56 -9.39 -14.50 -39.72
CA LEU A 56 -8.13 -15.15 -40.03
C LEU A 56 -8.11 -16.62 -39.56
N LEU A 57 -8.60 -16.87 -38.35
CA LEU A 57 -8.65 -18.19 -37.71
C LEU A 57 -9.91 -19.00 -38.09
N ARG A 58 -10.81 -18.46 -38.91
CA ARG A 58 -12.13 -19.03 -39.26
C ARG A 58 -12.98 -19.44 -38.05
N VAL A 59 -12.80 -18.79 -36.90
CA VAL A 59 -13.62 -18.98 -35.69
C VAL A 59 -14.71 -17.89 -35.68
N GLY A 60 -15.99 -18.28 -35.63
CA GLY A 60 -17.11 -17.33 -35.57
C GLY A 60 -18.00 -17.60 -34.38
N THR A 61 -18.17 -16.61 -33.48
CA THR A 61 -19.10 -16.75 -32.34
C THR A 61 -20.54 -16.39 -32.68
N ALA A 62 -20.77 -15.79 -33.86
CA ALA A 62 -22.10 -15.35 -34.31
C ALA A 62 -23.15 -16.49 -34.44
N GLN A 63 -22.73 -17.74 -34.62
CA GLN A 63 -23.62 -18.89 -34.80
C GLN A 63 -23.78 -19.76 -33.53
N LEU A 64 -23.00 -19.51 -32.47
CA LEU A 64 -22.91 -20.38 -31.28
C LEU A 64 -24.12 -20.28 -30.32
N ALA A 65 -25.04 -19.34 -30.53
CA ALA A 65 -26.32 -19.31 -29.80
C ALA A 65 -27.42 -18.66 -30.67
N GLY A 66 -28.39 -19.46 -31.15
CA GLY A 66 -29.50 -19.00 -32.00
C GLY A 66 -30.55 -18.12 -31.30
N GLY A 67 -30.28 -17.63 -30.08
CA GLY A 67 -31.25 -16.88 -29.26
C GLY A 67 -30.95 -15.39 -29.19
N LYS A 68 -31.98 -14.54 -29.39
CA LYS A 68 -31.89 -13.11 -29.06
C LYS A 68 -31.67 -12.97 -27.54
N VAL A 69 -30.61 -12.30 -27.13
CA VAL A 69 -30.38 -11.99 -25.71
C VAL A 69 -31.55 -11.15 -25.17
N SER A 70 -32.21 -11.63 -24.12
CA SER A 70 -33.35 -10.94 -23.50
C SER A 70 -32.96 -9.51 -23.05
N PRO A 71 -33.87 -8.54 -23.12
CA PRO A 71 -33.62 -7.15 -22.68
C PRO A 71 -33.03 -7.05 -21.26
N ILE A 72 -33.47 -7.93 -20.35
CA ILE A 72 -32.98 -7.96 -18.95
C ILE A 72 -31.48 -8.28 -18.90
N TRP A 73 -31.04 -9.31 -19.64
CA TRP A 73 -29.62 -9.67 -19.73
C TRP A 73 -28.78 -8.57 -20.39
N ARG A 74 -29.37 -7.78 -21.28
CA ARG A 74 -28.69 -6.61 -21.87
C ARG A 74 -28.46 -5.51 -20.84
N TRP A 75 -29.46 -5.21 -20.02
CA TRP A 75 -29.32 -4.30 -18.90
C TRP A 75 -28.29 -4.79 -17.87
N LEU A 76 -28.36 -6.06 -17.48
CA LEU A 76 -27.39 -6.66 -16.55
C LEU A 76 -25.95 -6.61 -17.09
N GLY A 77 -25.74 -6.90 -18.37
CA GLY A 77 -24.42 -6.81 -19.00
C GLY A 77 -23.83 -5.41 -18.93
N TRP A 78 -24.62 -4.38 -19.22
CA TRP A 78 -24.18 -2.99 -19.08
C TRP A 78 -23.94 -2.58 -17.62
N LEU A 79 -24.82 -2.99 -16.71
CA LEU A 79 -24.66 -2.74 -15.29
C LEU A 79 -23.36 -3.37 -14.76
N ALA A 80 -23.05 -4.60 -15.17
CA ALA A 80 -21.80 -5.27 -14.83
C ALA A 80 -20.57 -4.51 -15.36
N LEU A 81 -20.61 -3.98 -16.58
CA LEU A 81 -19.51 -3.16 -17.13
C LEU A 81 -19.34 -1.84 -16.37
N VAL A 82 -20.44 -1.19 -15.98
CA VAL A 82 -20.39 0.03 -15.15
C VAL A 82 -19.82 -0.30 -13.77
N ALA A 83 -20.29 -1.37 -13.14
CA ALA A 83 -19.78 -1.83 -11.85
C ALA A 83 -18.28 -2.16 -11.92
N LEU A 84 -17.83 -2.85 -12.98
CA LEU A 84 -16.41 -3.14 -13.22
C LEU A 84 -15.59 -1.86 -13.42
N PHE A 85 -16.11 -0.90 -14.20
CA PHE A 85 -15.41 0.36 -14.46
C PHE A 85 -15.30 1.22 -13.20
N VAL A 86 -16.40 1.46 -12.50
CA VAL A 86 -16.43 2.30 -11.29
C VAL A 86 -15.76 1.59 -10.12
N GLY A 87 -16.19 0.37 -9.82
CA GLY A 87 -15.66 -0.42 -8.71
C GLY A 87 -14.19 -0.79 -8.90
N GLY A 88 -13.79 -1.17 -10.12
CA GLY A 88 -12.39 -1.45 -10.44
C GLY A 88 -11.49 -0.21 -10.35
N SER A 89 -11.99 0.97 -10.72
CA SER A 89 -11.23 2.22 -10.58
C SER A 89 -11.07 2.63 -9.12
N TYR A 90 -12.16 2.58 -8.34
CA TYR A 90 -12.11 2.85 -6.90
C TYR A 90 -11.19 1.87 -6.17
N GLY A 91 -11.35 0.57 -6.42
CA GLY A 91 -10.51 -0.48 -5.85
C GLY A 91 -9.03 -0.32 -6.23
N SER A 92 -8.73 0.00 -7.49
CA SER A 92 -7.36 0.23 -7.93
C SER A 92 -6.73 1.48 -7.32
N ALA A 93 -7.49 2.57 -7.20
CA ALA A 93 -7.03 3.78 -6.52
C ALA A 93 -6.69 3.51 -5.04
N PHE A 94 -7.56 2.77 -4.34
CA PHE A 94 -7.33 2.36 -2.96
C PHE A 94 -6.11 1.43 -2.81
N LEU A 95 -6.03 0.37 -3.62
CA LEU A 95 -4.95 -0.61 -3.52
C LEU A 95 -3.57 -0.03 -3.89
N SER A 96 -3.49 0.80 -4.93
CA SER A 96 -2.22 1.45 -5.29
C SER A 96 -1.73 2.42 -4.21
N ARG A 97 -2.65 3.13 -3.54
CA ARG A 97 -2.35 3.95 -2.35
C ARG A 97 -1.86 3.10 -1.18
N LYS A 98 -2.54 1.99 -0.89
CA LYS A 98 -2.17 1.07 0.19
C LYS A 98 -0.76 0.49 -0.03
N LEU A 99 -0.48 -0.04 -1.21
CA LEU A 99 0.81 -0.63 -1.55
C LEU A 99 1.96 0.38 -1.42
N PHE A 100 1.74 1.64 -1.81
CA PHE A 100 2.72 2.70 -1.60
C PHE A 100 3.05 2.91 -0.12
N LEU A 101 2.04 2.92 0.75
CA LEU A 101 2.23 3.06 2.19
C LEU A 101 2.95 1.84 2.79
N GLU A 102 2.61 0.62 2.37
CA GLU A 102 3.30 -0.59 2.84
C GLU A 102 4.79 -0.57 2.45
N GLU A 103 5.10 -0.26 1.19
CA GLU A 103 6.48 -0.19 0.73
C GLU A 103 7.26 0.99 1.32
N PHE A 104 6.58 2.13 1.53
CA PHE A 104 7.16 3.25 2.27
C PHE A 104 7.53 2.81 3.68
N ASN A 105 6.62 2.16 4.42
CA ASN A 105 6.88 1.77 5.79
C ASN A 105 7.97 0.70 5.91
N ALA A 106 8.00 -0.27 5.00
CA ALA A 106 9.06 -1.26 4.93
C ALA A 106 10.45 -0.62 4.79
N MET A 107 10.57 0.40 3.93
CA MET A 107 11.82 1.17 3.80
C MET A 107 12.07 2.09 5.01
N ASN A 108 11.04 2.81 5.44
CA ASN A 108 11.09 3.80 6.53
C ASN A 108 11.42 3.16 7.89
N HIS A 109 11.18 1.85 8.05
CA HIS A 109 11.61 1.07 9.20
C HIS A 109 13.14 1.20 9.41
N PHE A 110 13.94 0.98 8.37
CA PHE A 110 15.40 1.07 8.46
C PHE A 110 15.89 2.49 8.70
N TYR A 111 15.18 3.50 8.18
CA TYR A 111 15.41 4.90 8.51
C TYR A 111 15.23 5.16 10.01
N LYS A 112 14.10 4.74 10.58
CA LYS A 112 13.81 4.91 12.01
C LYS A 112 14.82 4.18 12.89
N GLN A 113 15.20 2.95 12.53
CA GLN A 113 16.23 2.20 13.25
C GLN A 113 17.57 2.90 13.20
N THR A 114 18.02 3.34 12.03
CA THR A 114 19.27 4.08 11.88
C THR A 114 19.25 5.35 12.73
N LEU A 115 18.19 6.16 12.62
CA LEU A 115 18.01 7.38 13.40
C LEU A 115 18.06 7.14 14.92
N PHE A 116 17.43 6.06 15.39
CA PHE A 116 17.44 5.68 16.80
C PHE A 116 18.84 5.25 17.27
N LEU A 117 19.52 4.41 16.49
CA LEU A 117 20.84 3.87 16.82
C LEU A 117 21.92 4.96 16.78
N THR A 118 21.85 5.91 15.85
CA THR A 118 22.75 7.08 15.84
C THR A 118 22.52 7.95 17.08
N GLY A 119 21.26 8.12 17.51
CA GLY A 119 20.93 8.82 18.76
C GLY A 119 21.43 8.10 20.02
N LYS A 120 21.55 6.78 19.99
CA LYS A 120 22.16 5.95 21.05
C LYS A 120 23.67 5.84 20.99
N ASN A 121 24.29 6.41 19.95
CA ASN A 121 25.72 6.27 19.68
C ASN A 121 26.17 4.80 19.44
N GLU A 122 25.29 3.94 18.94
CA GLU A 122 25.57 2.52 18.61
C GLU A 122 26.02 2.37 17.15
N ARG A 123 27.31 2.62 16.87
CA ARG A 123 27.85 2.71 15.50
C ARG A 123 27.65 1.45 14.65
N ASP A 124 28.10 0.29 15.13
CA ASP A 124 28.11 -0.93 14.31
C ASP A 124 26.67 -1.31 13.88
N SER A 125 25.74 -1.28 14.83
CA SER A 125 24.30 -1.47 14.57
C SER A 125 23.73 -0.41 13.61
N ALA A 126 24.13 0.85 13.75
CA ALA A 126 23.71 1.93 12.86
C ALA A 126 24.22 1.71 11.44
N VAL A 127 25.47 1.31 11.25
CA VAL A 127 26.08 1.01 9.95
C VAL A 127 25.40 -0.18 9.28
N GLU A 128 25.04 -1.22 10.02
CA GLU A 128 24.30 -2.35 9.48
C GLU A 128 22.90 -1.95 9.00
N ASN A 129 22.16 -1.17 9.79
CA ASN A 129 20.84 -0.68 9.40
C ASN A 129 20.91 0.35 8.27
N TRP A 130 21.96 1.17 8.23
CA TRP A 130 22.22 2.12 7.15
C TRP A 130 22.31 1.42 5.79
N LYS A 131 23.04 0.31 5.70
CA LYS A 131 23.13 -0.48 4.45
C LYS A 131 21.75 -0.94 3.97
N LYS A 132 20.89 -1.38 4.89
CA LYS A 132 19.51 -1.80 4.59
C LYS A 132 18.65 -0.61 4.16
N MET A 133 18.79 0.53 4.84
CA MET A 133 18.11 1.78 4.47
C MET A 133 18.50 2.25 3.07
N VAL A 134 19.79 2.31 2.74
CA VAL A 134 20.29 2.71 1.40
C VAL A 134 19.72 1.81 0.31
N SER A 135 19.80 0.48 0.50
CA SER A 135 19.26 -0.48 -0.47
C SER A 135 17.74 -0.35 -0.61
N GLY A 136 17.00 -0.32 0.50
CA GLY A 136 15.54 -0.20 0.50
C GLY A 136 15.08 1.11 -0.13
N TYR A 137 15.76 2.21 0.19
CA TYR A 137 15.47 3.52 -0.36
C TYR A 137 15.74 3.60 -1.86
N ALA A 138 16.85 3.06 -2.35
CA ALA A 138 17.16 3.06 -3.78
C ALA A 138 16.12 2.29 -4.60
N VAL A 139 15.57 1.18 -4.06
CA VAL A 139 14.46 0.44 -4.69
C VAL A 139 13.19 1.29 -4.70
N PHE A 140 12.83 1.86 -3.55
CA PHE A 140 11.65 2.70 -3.39
C PHE A 140 11.68 3.92 -4.32
N GLN A 141 12.78 4.68 -4.30
CA GLN A 141 12.98 5.86 -5.13
C GLN A 141 12.86 5.50 -6.61
N ARG A 142 13.60 4.50 -7.10
CA ARG A 142 13.55 4.10 -8.51
C ARG A 142 12.14 3.73 -8.95
N LYS A 143 11.41 2.97 -8.13
CA LYS A 143 10.02 2.58 -8.44
C LYS A 143 9.13 3.81 -8.52
N TYR A 144 9.13 4.67 -7.50
CA TYR A 144 8.19 5.77 -7.39
C TYR A 144 8.57 7.03 -8.19
N SER A 145 9.79 7.10 -8.70
CA SER A 145 10.17 8.04 -9.76
C SER A 145 9.68 7.59 -11.15
N ALA A 146 9.54 6.28 -11.40
CA ALA A 146 9.09 5.75 -12.69
C ALA A 146 7.58 5.44 -12.75
N TYR A 147 6.97 5.14 -11.61
CA TYR A 147 5.56 4.81 -11.45
C TYR A 147 4.96 5.60 -10.30
N GLN A 148 3.91 6.36 -10.57
CA GLN A 148 3.19 7.12 -9.56
C GLN A 148 1.79 6.54 -9.38
N PRO A 149 1.46 6.03 -8.17
CA PRO A 149 0.10 5.69 -7.77
C PRO A 149 -0.86 6.84 -8.06
N TYR A 150 -2.15 6.54 -8.20
CA TYR A 150 -3.14 7.56 -8.54
C TYR A 150 -3.12 8.77 -7.60
N ALA A 151 -2.97 8.53 -6.29
CA ALA A 151 -2.89 9.59 -5.28
C ALA A 151 -1.68 10.52 -5.43
N LEU A 152 -0.62 10.07 -6.11
CA LEU A 152 0.64 10.79 -6.26
C LEU A 152 0.89 11.30 -7.69
N ARG A 153 0.05 10.90 -8.65
CA ARG A 153 0.29 11.16 -10.08
C ARG A 153 0.28 12.65 -10.46
N GLY A 154 -0.47 13.45 -9.71
CA GLY A 154 -0.52 14.90 -9.90
C GLY A 154 0.67 15.64 -9.28
N ASP A 155 1.49 14.95 -8.49
CA ASP A 155 2.56 15.57 -7.71
C ASP A 155 3.80 15.84 -8.56
N ARG A 156 3.99 17.11 -8.89
CA ARG A 156 5.14 17.58 -9.66
C ARG A 156 6.43 17.63 -8.85
N GLN A 157 6.35 17.61 -7.52
CA GLN A 157 7.49 17.70 -6.60
C GLN A 157 7.97 16.33 -6.12
N LEU A 158 7.18 15.26 -6.29
CA LEU A 158 7.52 13.94 -5.77
C LEU A 158 8.94 13.48 -6.18
N VAL A 159 9.29 13.61 -7.45
CA VAL A 159 10.60 13.15 -7.95
C VAL A 159 11.74 13.97 -7.36
N SER A 160 11.58 15.30 -7.25
CA SER A 160 12.60 16.16 -6.64
C SER A 160 12.75 15.89 -5.15
N ASP A 161 11.67 15.60 -4.43
CA ASP A 161 11.70 15.34 -3.00
C ASP A 161 12.36 14.00 -2.69
N LEU A 162 12.07 12.98 -3.50
CA LEU A 162 12.78 11.71 -3.41
C LEU A 162 14.28 11.90 -3.72
N GLN A 163 14.62 12.73 -4.72
CA GLN A 163 16.01 13.06 -4.96
C GLN A 163 16.65 13.83 -3.79
N GLN A 164 15.92 14.71 -3.13
CA GLN A 164 16.39 15.44 -1.95
C GLN A 164 16.72 14.50 -0.80
N VAL A 165 15.88 13.50 -0.54
CA VAL A 165 16.16 12.47 0.47
C VAL A 165 17.43 11.70 0.11
N ALA A 166 17.63 11.31 -1.16
CA ALA A 166 18.87 10.67 -1.60
C ALA A 166 20.11 11.54 -1.35
N VAL A 167 20.01 12.85 -1.57
CA VAL A 167 21.09 13.82 -1.30
C VAL A 167 21.39 13.91 0.18
N ILE A 168 20.36 14.00 1.05
CA ILE A 168 20.55 13.98 2.51
C ILE A 168 21.24 12.69 2.93
N MET A 169 20.79 11.55 2.41
CA MET A 169 21.39 10.26 2.73
C MET A 169 22.87 10.20 2.33
N GLY A 170 23.22 10.66 1.11
CA GLY A 170 24.61 10.70 0.67
C GLY A 170 25.51 11.58 1.56
N ALA A 171 24.98 12.70 2.06
CA ALA A 171 25.70 13.58 2.98
C ALA A 171 25.89 12.96 4.38
N VAL A 172 24.93 12.15 4.83
CA VAL A 172 24.94 11.49 6.14
C VAL A 172 25.84 10.25 6.17
N GLU A 173 26.04 9.56 5.04
CA GLU A 173 26.83 8.33 4.96
C GLU A 173 28.20 8.39 5.67
N PRO A 174 29.08 9.38 5.40
CA PRO A 174 30.38 9.45 6.08
C PRO A 174 30.25 9.63 7.60
N LEU A 175 29.21 10.33 8.07
CA LEU A 175 28.97 10.52 9.51
C LEU A 175 28.58 9.22 10.20
N VAL A 176 27.69 8.44 9.57
CA VAL A 176 27.26 7.14 10.10
C VAL A 176 28.41 6.13 10.10
N ARG A 177 29.22 6.11 9.04
CA ARG A 177 30.35 5.18 8.93
C ARG A 177 31.44 5.51 9.93
N ASP A 178 32.01 6.70 9.86
CA ASP A 178 33.27 7.01 10.55
C ASP A 178 33.24 8.37 11.29
N GLY A 179 32.25 9.23 11.03
CA GLY A 179 32.14 10.59 11.60
C GLY A 179 31.28 10.70 12.86
N ASP A 180 30.73 11.89 13.14
CA ASP A 180 29.94 12.13 14.36
C ASP A 180 28.50 11.58 14.25
N LEU A 181 28.14 10.61 15.11
CA LEU A 181 26.80 10.02 15.13
C LEU A 181 25.72 10.97 15.65
N HIS A 182 26.07 11.92 16.51
CA HIS A 182 25.13 12.94 16.95
C HIS A 182 24.74 13.84 15.78
N GLN A 183 25.73 14.30 15.00
CA GLN A 183 25.48 15.05 13.78
C GLN A 183 24.71 14.21 12.75
N ALA A 184 25.06 12.92 12.59
CA ALA A 184 24.31 12.00 11.72
C ALA A 184 22.83 11.91 12.12
N HIS A 185 22.53 11.82 13.42
CA HIS A 185 21.15 11.81 13.94
C HIS A 185 20.40 13.09 13.57
N LEU A 186 21.01 14.26 13.80
CA LEU A 186 20.40 15.56 13.48
C LEU A 186 20.15 15.73 11.97
N ASP A 187 21.07 15.24 11.13
CA ASP A 187 20.92 15.32 9.68
C ASP A 187 19.89 14.32 9.14
N LEU A 188 19.77 13.14 9.77
CA LEU A 188 18.70 12.18 9.47
C LEU A 188 17.31 12.74 9.76
N GLU A 189 17.13 13.50 10.84
CA GLU A 189 15.84 14.12 11.17
C GLU A 189 15.28 15.01 10.05
N LYS A 190 16.15 15.56 9.17
CA LYS A 190 15.75 16.37 8.02
C LYS A 190 14.98 15.59 6.95
N ILE A 191 15.05 14.26 6.94
CA ILE A 191 14.29 13.40 6.02
C ILE A 191 12.80 13.39 6.40
N ARG A 192 12.47 13.43 7.69
CA ARG A 192 11.10 13.37 8.20
C ARG A 192 10.18 14.44 7.58
N PRO A 193 10.50 15.75 7.60
CA PRO A 193 9.62 16.77 7.05
C PRO A 193 9.39 16.62 5.54
N VAL A 194 10.35 16.09 4.78
CA VAL A 194 10.19 15.85 3.33
C VAL A 194 9.07 14.83 3.08
N PHE A 195 9.11 13.67 3.75
CA PHE A 195 8.04 12.68 3.62
C PHE A 195 6.71 13.15 4.19
N GLN A 196 6.72 13.88 5.30
CA GLN A 196 5.48 14.45 5.86
C GLN A 196 4.81 15.41 4.87
N ASP A 197 5.59 16.22 4.16
CA ASP A 197 5.04 17.11 3.14
C ASP A 197 4.47 16.33 1.95
N ILE A 198 5.20 15.31 1.46
CA ILE A 198 4.70 14.36 0.44
C ILE A 198 3.34 13.80 0.84
N PHE A 199 3.21 13.30 2.06
CA PHE A 199 1.94 12.73 2.52
C PHE A 199 0.82 13.76 2.59
N LYS A 200 1.08 14.92 3.21
CA LYS A 200 0.07 15.96 3.41
C LYS A 200 -0.48 16.49 2.09
N ARG A 201 0.39 16.89 1.16
CA ARG A 201 -0.05 17.51 -0.10
C ARG A 201 -0.75 16.55 -1.05
N ASN A 202 -0.53 15.24 -0.87
CA ASN A 202 -1.19 14.20 -1.65
C ASN A 202 -2.39 13.56 -0.94
N GLY A 203 -2.87 14.18 0.15
CA GLY A 203 -4.07 13.73 0.85
C GLY A 203 -3.91 12.35 1.50
N PHE A 204 -2.69 11.97 1.86
CA PHE A 204 -2.47 10.85 2.76
C PHE A 204 -2.87 11.27 4.17
N SER A 205 -3.63 10.39 4.82
CA SER A 205 -3.99 10.57 6.22
C SER A 205 -2.74 10.33 7.07
N MET A 206 -2.33 11.31 7.88
CA MET A 206 -1.22 11.11 8.82
C MET A 206 -1.55 9.99 9.83
N LEU A 207 -2.84 9.85 10.16
CA LEU A 207 -3.37 8.70 10.89
C LEU A 207 -3.11 7.38 10.14
N ALA A 208 -3.29 7.31 8.83
CA ALA A 208 -2.98 6.12 8.04
C ALA A 208 -1.49 5.76 8.08
N VAL A 209 -0.61 6.76 7.95
CA VAL A 209 0.84 6.57 8.04
C VAL A 209 1.22 6.04 9.43
N ALA A 210 0.66 6.62 10.49
CA ALA A 210 0.88 6.17 11.86
C ALA A 210 0.34 4.75 12.13
N LEU A 211 -0.84 4.43 11.59
CA LEU A 211 -1.46 3.11 11.73
C LEU A 211 -0.62 2.00 11.08
N VAL A 212 -0.03 2.25 9.90
CA VAL A 212 0.84 1.24 9.26
C VAL A 212 2.13 1.03 10.06
N ASP A 213 2.75 2.09 10.60
CA ASP A 213 3.95 1.92 11.45
C ASP A 213 3.66 1.16 12.76
N PHE A 214 2.44 1.31 13.27
CA PHE A 214 1.96 0.54 14.41
C PHE A 214 1.72 -0.93 14.05
N HIS A 215 1.14 -1.22 12.87
CA HIS A 215 0.80 -2.58 12.43
C HIS A 215 1.98 -3.55 12.48
N ASP A 216 3.14 -3.16 11.93
CA ASP A 216 4.30 -4.07 11.85
C ASP A 216 4.80 -4.48 13.24
N ALA A 217 4.83 -3.55 14.18
CA ALA A 217 5.19 -3.83 15.56
C ALA A 217 4.06 -4.57 16.31
N MET A 218 2.81 -4.34 15.92
CA MET A 218 1.65 -5.04 16.47
C MET A 218 1.72 -6.53 16.14
N GLU A 219 2.02 -6.92 14.90
CA GLU A 219 2.11 -8.35 14.55
C GLU A 219 3.14 -9.10 15.43
N LEU A 220 4.25 -8.46 15.82
CA LEU A 220 5.23 -9.06 16.75
C LEU A 220 4.66 -9.33 18.15
N ILE A 221 3.84 -8.41 18.70
CA ILE A 221 3.21 -8.63 20.01
C ILE A 221 2.08 -9.66 19.92
N LEU A 222 1.38 -9.72 18.78
CA LEU A 222 0.33 -10.72 18.52
C LEU A 222 0.94 -12.12 18.47
N ASP A 223 2.07 -12.29 17.78
CA ASP A 223 2.81 -13.56 17.76
C ASP A 223 3.23 -14.00 19.17
N ALA A 224 3.77 -13.08 19.97
CA ALA A 224 4.16 -13.35 21.35
C ALA A 224 2.94 -13.75 22.23
N ALA A 225 1.82 -13.04 22.08
CA ALA A 225 0.60 -13.32 22.81
C ALA A 225 -0.03 -14.68 22.44
N ASN A 226 -0.02 -15.02 21.15
CA ASN A 226 -0.48 -16.32 20.64
C ASN A 226 0.41 -17.47 21.11
N ALA A 227 1.72 -17.23 21.23
CA ALA A 227 2.68 -18.15 21.82
C ALA A 227 2.61 -18.22 23.35
N LYS A 228 1.74 -17.42 23.99
CA LYS A 228 1.61 -17.32 25.46
C LYS A 228 2.91 -16.88 26.17
N ASP A 229 3.74 -16.10 25.48
CA ASP A 229 5.02 -15.61 25.98
C ASP A 229 4.82 -14.26 26.70
N ALA A 230 4.52 -14.32 28.00
CA ALA A 230 4.28 -13.13 28.81
C ALA A 230 5.50 -12.21 28.92
N GLU A 231 6.72 -12.74 28.99
CA GLU A 231 7.92 -11.92 29.11
C GLU A 231 8.17 -11.15 27.82
N LYS A 232 8.02 -11.80 26.67
CA LYS A 232 8.14 -11.12 25.38
C LYS A 232 7.05 -10.07 25.16
N VAL A 233 5.81 -10.31 25.63
CA VAL A 233 4.75 -9.30 25.58
C VAL A 233 5.09 -8.09 26.46
N LYS A 234 5.59 -8.30 27.69
CA LYS A 234 6.05 -7.20 28.57
C LYS A 234 7.20 -6.42 27.94
N GLN A 235 8.10 -7.10 27.23
CA GLN A 235 9.23 -6.48 26.53
C GLN A 235 8.79 -5.64 25.33
N LEU A 236 7.84 -6.13 24.53
CA LEU A 236 7.39 -5.47 23.30
C LEU A 236 6.39 -4.34 23.55
N HIS A 237 5.60 -4.40 24.64
CA HIS A 237 4.54 -3.43 24.91
C HIS A 237 5.03 -1.97 24.96
N PRO A 238 6.11 -1.58 25.68
CA PRO A 238 6.55 -0.19 25.72
C PRO A 238 6.86 0.37 24.33
N MET A 239 7.59 -0.39 23.51
CA MET A 239 7.90 0.00 22.12
C MET A 239 6.63 0.17 21.27
N LEU A 240 5.69 -0.77 21.39
CA LEU A 240 4.44 -0.73 20.63
C LEU A 240 3.54 0.42 21.09
N SER A 241 3.51 0.68 22.39
CA SER A 241 2.79 1.80 23.01
C SER A 241 3.30 3.15 22.50
N ASP A 242 4.62 3.30 22.39
CA ASP A 242 5.25 4.51 21.82
C ASP A 242 4.94 4.68 20.34
N LYS A 243 4.93 3.59 19.57
CA LYS A 243 4.50 3.59 18.16
C LYS A 243 3.03 3.93 17.97
N PHE A 244 2.19 3.69 18.98
CA PHE A 244 0.77 4.04 18.94
C PHE A 244 0.48 5.51 19.29
N LYS A 245 1.36 6.20 20.03
CA LYS A 245 1.14 7.62 20.40
C LYS A 245 0.88 8.54 19.20
N PRO A 246 1.59 8.43 18.06
CA PRO A 246 1.26 9.21 16.87
C PRO A 246 -0.16 8.96 16.33
N VAL A 247 -0.69 7.74 16.48
CA VAL A 247 -2.08 7.43 16.10
C VAL A 247 -3.05 8.23 16.98
N GLU A 248 -2.81 8.24 18.29
CA GLU A 248 -3.64 8.95 19.28
C GLU A 248 -3.58 10.48 19.14
N LEU A 249 -2.43 11.01 18.71
CA LEU A 249 -2.28 12.43 18.41
C LEU A 249 -3.12 12.86 17.21
N GLU A 250 -3.20 12.01 16.19
CA GLU A 250 -3.96 12.28 14.96
C GLU A 250 -5.47 12.04 15.14
N ALA A 251 -5.86 11.07 15.96
CA ALA A 251 -7.26 10.83 16.33
C ALA A 251 -7.35 10.14 17.69
N ASN A 252 -8.30 10.54 18.54
CA ASN A 252 -8.51 9.92 19.85
C ASN A 252 -9.97 9.59 20.13
N ASP A 253 -10.72 9.17 19.11
CA ASP A 253 -12.10 8.73 19.27
C ASP A 253 -12.20 7.29 19.80
N ALA A 254 -13.43 6.84 20.03
CA ALA A 254 -13.72 5.53 20.63
C ALA A 254 -13.08 4.35 19.89
N GLU A 255 -12.89 4.43 18.56
CA GLU A 255 -12.26 3.34 17.81
C GLU A 255 -10.74 3.28 18.08
N ILE A 256 -10.07 4.42 18.23
CA ILE A 256 -8.63 4.49 18.58
C ILE A 256 -8.42 4.10 20.05
N GLN A 257 -9.28 4.60 20.95
CA GLN A 257 -9.25 4.23 22.37
C GLN A 257 -9.46 2.72 22.57
N ALA A 258 -10.25 2.06 21.72
CA ALA A 258 -10.42 0.62 21.76
C ALA A 258 -9.12 -0.14 21.43
N ILE A 259 -8.31 0.36 20.48
CA ILE A 259 -6.99 -0.22 20.17
C ILE A 259 -6.05 -0.06 21.37
N ARG A 260 -5.96 1.16 21.94
CA ARG A 260 -5.17 1.41 23.17
C ARG A 260 -5.57 0.47 24.31
N LYS A 261 -6.87 0.38 24.59
CA LYS A 261 -7.41 -0.49 25.63
C LYS A 261 -7.05 -1.96 25.38
N ASN A 262 -7.13 -2.44 24.14
CA ASN A 262 -6.81 -3.82 23.83
C ASN A 262 -5.31 -4.11 23.95
N LEU A 263 -4.46 -3.16 23.58
CA LEU A 263 -3.00 -3.23 23.76
C LEU A 263 -2.63 -3.28 25.24
N ASP A 264 -3.21 -2.40 26.05
CA ASP A 264 -2.95 -2.37 27.51
C ASP A 264 -3.54 -3.59 28.21
N GLY A 265 -4.67 -4.12 27.71
CA GLY A 265 -5.24 -5.39 28.15
C GLY A 265 -4.28 -6.56 27.97
N LEU A 266 -3.53 -6.63 26.86
CA LEU A 266 -2.49 -7.64 26.67
C LEU A 266 -1.38 -7.56 27.74
N LEU A 267 -0.91 -6.35 28.04
CA LEU A 267 0.08 -6.15 29.09
C LEU A 267 -0.46 -6.56 30.46
N ALA A 268 -1.70 -6.19 30.78
CA ALA A 268 -2.34 -6.56 32.05
C ALA A 268 -2.44 -8.08 32.21
N LEU A 269 -2.83 -8.80 31.15
CA LEU A 269 -2.87 -10.27 31.17
C LEU A 269 -1.48 -10.89 31.35
N ALA A 270 -0.46 -10.36 30.67
CA ALA A 270 0.92 -10.81 30.80
C ALA A 270 1.49 -10.56 32.21
N GLN A 271 1.18 -9.41 32.82
CA GLN A 271 1.56 -9.08 34.19
C GLN A 271 0.84 -9.96 35.23
N ALA A 272 -0.44 -10.26 34.99
CA ALA A 272 -1.24 -11.14 35.85
C ALA A 272 -0.94 -12.64 35.66
N GLY A 273 -0.07 -13.01 34.70
CA GLY A 273 0.22 -14.41 34.37
C GLY A 273 -0.96 -15.16 33.76
N ASN A 274 -1.99 -14.46 33.26
CA ASN A 274 -3.17 -15.08 32.67
C ASN A 274 -2.94 -15.43 31.19
N LEU A 275 -2.04 -16.39 30.97
CA LEU A 275 -1.57 -16.78 29.64
C LEU A 275 -2.69 -17.36 28.75
N GLY A 276 -3.72 -17.96 29.35
CA GLY A 276 -4.83 -18.56 28.61
C GLY A 276 -5.71 -17.55 27.87
N ALA A 277 -5.81 -16.32 28.40
CA ALA A 277 -6.64 -15.26 27.83
C ALA A 277 -5.89 -14.38 26.81
N MET A 278 -4.56 -14.47 26.73
CA MET A 278 -3.75 -13.62 25.86
C MET A 278 -4.09 -13.77 24.37
N PRO A 279 -4.29 -14.97 23.79
CA PRO A 279 -4.64 -15.09 22.38
C PRO A 279 -5.98 -14.41 22.02
N ALA A 280 -7.00 -14.56 22.86
CA ALA A 280 -8.29 -13.91 22.64
C ALA A 280 -8.17 -12.37 22.71
N GLN A 281 -7.35 -11.85 23.61
CA GLN A 281 -7.08 -10.41 23.71
C GLN A 281 -6.27 -9.91 22.51
N ALA A 282 -5.36 -10.73 21.96
CA ALA A 282 -4.63 -10.45 20.74
C ALA A 282 -5.56 -10.36 19.52
N ASP A 283 -6.53 -11.28 19.40
CA ASP A 283 -7.55 -11.24 18.36
C ASP A 283 -8.42 -9.97 18.43
N GLN A 284 -8.76 -9.52 19.66
CA GLN A 284 -9.47 -8.25 19.85
C GLN A 284 -8.64 -7.05 19.42
N LEU A 285 -7.34 -7.02 19.73
CA LEU A 285 -6.42 -5.97 19.28
C LEU A 285 -6.33 -5.93 17.75
N LYS A 286 -6.15 -7.09 17.10
CA LYS A 286 -6.10 -7.19 15.63
C LYS A 286 -7.40 -6.72 15.00
N SER A 287 -8.54 -7.13 15.56
CA SER A 287 -9.86 -6.78 15.05
C SER A 287 -10.15 -5.28 15.16
N SER A 288 -9.83 -4.65 16.29
CA SER A 288 -10.02 -3.20 16.45
C SER A 288 -9.10 -2.40 15.52
N PHE A 289 -7.85 -2.85 15.35
CA PHE A 289 -6.93 -2.27 14.38
C PHE A 289 -7.46 -2.34 12.94
N VAL A 290 -7.83 -3.55 12.47
CA VAL A 290 -8.30 -3.76 11.09
C VAL A 290 -9.53 -2.90 10.80
N LYS A 291 -10.45 -2.77 11.75
CA LYS A 291 -11.64 -1.92 11.61
C LYS A 291 -11.28 -0.46 11.34
N VAL A 292 -10.35 0.10 12.11
CA VAL A 292 -9.89 1.49 11.92
C VAL A 292 -9.12 1.62 10.62
N TYR A 293 -8.21 0.68 10.34
CA TYR A 293 -7.35 0.70 9.17
C TYR A 293 -8.15 0.63 7.85
N LEU A 294 -9.17 -0.22 7.76
CA LEU A 294 -10.02 -0.30 6.56
C LEU A 294 -10.84 0.99 6.31
N LYS A 295 -11.14 1.73 7.37
CA LYS A 295 -11.97 2.95 7.30
C LYS A 295 -11.13 4.22 7.08
N ARG A 296 -9.92 4.26 7.64
CA ARG A 296 -9.12 5.50 7.79
C ARG A 296 -7.64 5.35 7.41
N GLY A 297 -7.20 4.13 7.11
CA GLY A 297 -5.88 3.76 6.61
C GLY A 297 -5.71 4.01 5.11
#